data_AF-A0A4Y7PGD7-F1
#
_entry.id   AF-A0A4Y7PGD7-F1
#
_cell.length_a   1.000
_cell.length_b   1.000
_cell.length_c   1.000
_cell.angle_alpha   90.00
_cell.angle_beta   90.00
_cell.angle_gamma   90.00
#
_symmetry.space_group_name_H-M   'P 1'
#
loop_
_entity.id
_entity.type
_entity.pdbx_description
1 polymer ?
#
loop_
_entity_poly.entity_id
_entity_poly.type
_entity_poly.pdbx_seq_one_letter_code
_entity_poly.pdbx_strand_id
1 'polypeptide(L)' 'EKFCRSCGICQMSKTVNQKPAGLLHTLPIPNRPWGSLGMDFVGPFPRLDGFDYMLV' A
#
# COMPACT_ATOMS: atom_id res chain seq x y z
N GLU A 1 13.08 9.65 26.32
CA GLU A 1 11.79 10.04 25.68
C GLU A 1 11.26 11.41 26.10
N LYS A 2 11.18 11.78 27.38
CA LYS A 2 10.57 13.06 27.83
C LYS A 2 11.07 14.29 27.06
N PHE A 3 12.38 14.41 26.86
CA PHE A 3 12.99 15.50 26.09
C PHE A 3 12.49 15.57 24.65
N CYS A 4 12.42 14.44 23.93
CA CYS A 4 11.94 14.40 22.55
C CYS A 4 10.43 14.71 22.45
N ARG A 5 9.65 14.36 23.48
CA ARG A 5 8.20 14.66 23.55
C ARG A 5 7.91 16.13 23.84
N SER A 6 8.78 16.81 24.59
CA SER A 6 8.62 18.23 24.91
C SER A 6 9.34 19.19 23.95
N CYS A 7 10.26 18.70 23.13
CA CYS A 7 11.00 19.51 22.16
C CYS A 7 10.18 19.78 20.89
N GLY A 8 9.83 21.05 20.64
CA GLY A 8 9.07 21.45 19.45
C GLY A 8 9.76 21.11 18.12
N ILE A 9 11.10 21.23 18.06
CA ILE A 9 11.88 20.88 16.86
C ILE A 9 11.73 19.39 16.55
N CYS A 10 11.82 18.53 17.57
CA CYS A 10 11.65 17.10 17.38
C CYS A 10 10.23 16.73 16.94
N GLN A 11 9.20 17.38 17.49
CA GLN A 11 7.80 17.11 17.14
C GLN A 11 7.46 17.56 15.71
N MET A 12 8.04 18.66 15.23
CA MET A 12 7.84 19.13 13.85
C MET A 12 8.64 18.32 12.83
N SER A 13 9.84 17.89 13.19
CA SER A 13 10.75 17.17 12.28
C SER A 13 10.44 15.68 12.20
N LYS A 14 9.83 15.11 13.24
CA LYS A 14 9.46 13.68 13.31
C LYS A 14 7.95 13.58 13.35
N THR A 15 7.34 13.39 12.19
CA THR A 15 5.93 13.03 12.08
C THR A 15 5.66 11.71 12.80
N VAL A 16 4.42 11.54 13.29
CA VAL A 16 3.97 10.23 13.79
C VAL A 16 3.94 9.27 12.62
N ASN A 17 4.85 8.29 12.62
CA ASN A 17 4.98 7.31 11.54
C ASN A 17 3.99 6.13 11.69
N GLN A 18 3.13 6.16 12.69
CA GLN A 18 2.04 5.21 12.85
C GLN A 18 0.75 5.79 12.30
N LYS A 19 0.25 5.17 11.22
CA LYS A 19 -1.17 5.29 10.89
C LYS A 19 -1.99 4.70 12.05
N PRO A 20 -3.20 5.21 12.33
CA PRO A 20 -4.13 4.52 13.21
C PRO A 20 -4.26 3.07 12.73
N ALA A 21 -4.15 2.10 13.64
CA ALA A 21 -4.41 0.72 13.31
C ALA A 21 -5.88 0.60 12.88
N GLY A 22 -6.11 0.46 11.57
CA GLY A 22 -7.42 0.21 11.00
C GLY A 22 -7.61 -1.27 10.73
N LEU A 23 -8.88 -1.71 10.70
CA LEU A 23 -9.21 -3.03 10.17
C LEU A 23 -8.85 -3.07 8.68
N LEU A 24 -8.23 -4.17 8.24
CA LEU A 24 -8.09 -4.44 6.82
C LEU A 24 -9.50 -4.55 6.22
N HIS A 25 -9.87 -3.62 5.35
CA HIS A 25 -11.11 -3.71 4.58
C HIS A 25 -10.93 -4.74 3.47
N THR A 26 -11.21 -6.01 3.77
CA THR A 26 -11.20 -7.07 2.76
C THR A 26 -12.36 -6.90 1.78
N LEU A 27 -12.13 -7.29 0.53
CA LEU A 27 -13.21 -7.39 -0.45
C LEU A 27 -14.21 -8.49 -0.02
N PRO A 28 -15.51 -8.30 -0.26
CA PRO A 28 -16.50 -9.33 0.00
C PRO A 28 -16.24 -10.57 -0.86
N ILE A 29 -16.55 -11.76 -0.33
CA ILE A 29 -16.40 -13.03 -1.05
C ILE A 29 -17.39 -13.04 -2.22
N PRO A 30 -16.93 -13.28 -3.47
CA PRO A 30 -17.84 -13.40 -4.62
C PRO A 30 -18.75 -14.62 -4.49
N ASN A 31 -20.02 -14.44 -4.83
CA ASN A 31 -21.09 -15.46 -4.74
C ASN A 31 -21.38 -16.18 -6.06
N ARG A 32 -20.70 -15.80 -7.15
CA ARG A 32 -20.80 -16.41 -8.48
C ARG A 32 -19.48 -16.26 -9.23
N PRO A 33 -19.19 -17.12 -10.24
CA PRO A 33 -18.07 -16.91 -11.15
C PRO A 33 -18.08 -15.49 -11.72
N TRP A 34 -16.91 -14.85 -11.82
CA TRP A 34 -16.75 -13.48 -12.30
C TRP A 34 -17.48 -12.41 -11.48
N GLY A 35 -17.86 -12.71 -10.23
CA GLY A 35 -18.51 -11.74 -9.32
C GLY A 35 -17.59 -10.62 -8.83
N SER A 36 -16.27 -10.85 -8.86
CA SER A 36 -15.24 -9.84 -8.63
C SER A 36 -13.99 -10.25 -9.42
N LEU A 37 -13.26 -9.26 -9.93
CA LEU A 37 -12.00 -9.42 -10.65
C LEU A 37 -11.01 -8.40 -10.09
N GLY A 38 -9.92 -8.90 -9.51
CA GLY A 38 -8.75 -8.07 -9.23
C GLY A 38 -7.86 -8.06 -10.46
N MET A 39 -7.32 -6.90 -10.83
CA MET A 39 -6.37 -6.78 -11.92
C MET A 39 -5.17 -5.95 -11.46
N ASP A 40 -3.96 -6.33 -11.85
CA ASP A 40 -2.73 -5.59 -11.51
C ASP A 40 -1.68 -5.68 -12.63
N PHE A 41 -0.77 -4.71 -12.69
CA PHE A 41 0.38 -4.76 -13.59
C PHE A 41 1.65 -5.09 -12.81
N VAL A 42 2.25 -6.24 -13.12
CA VAL A 42 3.52 -6.64 -12.53
C VAL A 42 4.66 -6.23 -13.48
N GLY A 43 5.68 -5.56 -12.94
CA GLY A 43 6.86 -5.13 -13.69
C GLY A 43 7.61 -3.96 -13.02
N PRO A 44 8.59 -3.35 -13.70
CA PRO A 44 9.01 -3.66 -15.07
C PRO A 44 9.90 -4.90 -15.17
N PHE A 45 9.74 -5.64 -16.25
CA PHE A 45 10.60 -6.75 -16.66
C PHE A 45 11.55 -6.31 -17.77
N PRO A 46 12.62 -7.08 -18.06
CA PRO A 46 13.38 -6.90 -19.30
C PRO A 46 12.44 -6.93 -20.51
N ARG A 47 12.57 -5.94 -21.39
CA ARG A 47 11.73 -5.83 -22.58
C ARG A 47 11.86 -7.07 -23.48
N LEU A 48 10.73 -7.67 -23.78
CA LEU A 48 10.59 -8.72 -24.79
C LEU A 48 9.55 -8.27 -25.81
N ASP A 49 9.95 -8.17 -27.08
CA ASP A 49 9.10 -7.70 -28.18
C ASP A 49 8.35 -6.38 -27.92
N GLY A 50 8.95 -5.50 -27.10
CA GLY A 50 8.40 -4.19 -26.74
C GLY A 50 7.52 -4.17 -25.48
N PHE A 51 7.28 -5.32 -24.86
CA PHE A 51 6.51 -5.43 -23.61
C PHE A 51 7.40 -5.65 -22.40
N ASP A 52 7.05 -5.03 -21.29
CA ASP A 52 7.79 -5.07 -20.02
C ASP A 52 6.87 -5.24 -18.79
N TYR A 53 5.57 -5.41 -18.99
CA TYR A 53 4.60 -5.63 -17.92
C TYR A 53 3.66 -6.80 -18.23
N MET A 54 3.22 -7.49 -17.17
CA MET A 54 2.23 -8.54 -17.23
C MET A 54 0.98 -8.11 -16.47
N LEU A 55 -0.19 -8.26 -17.11
CA LEU A 55 -1.49 -8.05 -16.48
C LEU A 55 -1.91 -9.35 -15.77
N VAL A 56 -2.12 -9.27 -14.46
CA VAL A 56 -2.67 -10.35 -13.62
C VAL A 56 -4.08 -10.04 -13.20
#